data_AF-A0A1G9MGH2-F1
#
_entry.id   AF-A0A1G9MGH2-F1
#
_cell.length_a   1.000
_cell.length_b   1.000
_cell.length_c   1.000
_cell.angle_alpha   90.00
_cell.angle_beta   90.00
_cell.angle_gamma   90.00
#
_symmetry.space_group_name_H-M   'P 1'
#
loop_
_entity.id
_entity.type
_entity.pdbx_description
1 polymer ?
#
loop_
_entity_poly.entity_id
_entity_poly.type
_entity_poly.pdbx_seq_one_letter_code
_entity_poly.pdbx_strand_id
1 'polypeptide(L)'
;MQAPSVGGVRLPKGSGETIRLPRGASLTDFADKINANPASLVQVLFHLGEMVTATQSVSDEILELLGTEMNYVVQVVSPEEEDRELLETFDITYGEDAGDEDDLQIRPPVVTVMGHVDHGKTRLLDTIRKAKVAEGEAGGITQHIGAYQVQTELEGNPRLITFIDTPGHEAFTAMRARGANATDIAVIVVAADDGVMPQTVEAINHAQAAQAPIVVAVNKIDKEGANPSKIRQQLTEYGLVAEEYGGDTMFVDISAKQGINIDSLLDAILLTADASLDLRANPDMEAQGVAIEAHLDRGRGPVATVLVQRGSLRVGSSIVAGDAYGRVRRMVDEHGDDVTVATPSRPVQVIGLTSVPRAGDSFLVVDEDRVARQIAERRQARTRNAANAAKRKRVSLEDLDAALKETSALTLIIKGDNSGTVEALEDALMKIEVGDDVELRVIHRGVGGITEGDINLAVAGSAIVLGFNVRAEGKATELANREGVDVRYYTVIYQAIDEIEAALKGLLKPEFEEVQLGRAEVRDVFKSSKVGTIAGCMVLSGEIRRNARARLIRDGKVIAENLPISSLKRFKDDATEVREGFECGLTLGNYSDLKLEDVIETFEMREKPRA
;
A
#
# COMPACT_ATOMS: atom_id res chain seq x y z
N MET A 1 45.35 -27.59 9.00
CA MET A 1 45.84 -26.20 9.20
C MET A 1 44.63 -25.34 9.49
N GLN A 2 44.50 -24.82 10.72
CA GLN A 2 43.37 -23.98 11.15
C GLN A 2 43.77 -22.51 10.99
N ALA A 3 43.06 -21.79 10.11
CA ALA A 3 43.24 -20.37 9.83
C ALA A 3 42.17 -19.54 10.61
N PRO A 4 42.41 -18.23 10.82
CA PRO A 4 42.14 -17.51 12.06
C PRO A 4 40.66 -17.27 12.35
N SER A 5 40.36 -17.07 13.64
CA SER A 5 39.06 -16.67 14.18
C SER A 5 38.85 -15.17 14.06
N VAL A 6 37.78 -14.72 13.41
CA VAL A 6 37.30 -13.35 13.55
C VAL A 6 36.86 -13.15 15.00
N GLY A 7 37.42 -12.14 15.67
CA GLY A 7 37.04 -11.75 17.03
C GLY A 7 37.37 -12.74 18.15
N GLY A 8 38.21 -13.76 17.92
CA GLY A 8 38.65 -14.71 18.96
C GLY A 8 37.64 -15.82 19.30
N VAL A 9 36.55 -15.94 18.54
CA VAL A 9 35.47 -16.89 18.79
C VAL A 9 35.58 -18.08 17.84
N ARG A 10 35.48 -19.30 18.38
CA ARG A 10 35.46 -20.52 17.55
C ARG A 10 34.02 -20.84 17.17
N LEU A 11 33.72 -20.75 15.89
CA LEU A 11 32.45 -21.17 15.30
C LEU A 11 32.67 -22.36 14.35
N PRO A 12 31.66 -23.22 14.18
CA PRO A 12 31.70 -24.21 13.11
C PRO A 12 31.77 -23.48 11.76
N LYS A 13 32.74 -23.83 10.92
CA LYS A 13 32.79 -23.35 9.53
C LYS A 13 31.98 -24.29 8.67
N GLY A 14 31.03 -23.76 7.93
CA GLY A 14 30.37 -24.48 6.85
C GLY A 14 31.40 -24.83 5.79
N SER A 15 31.32 -26.01 5.20
CA SER A 15 32.11 -26.39 4.03
C SER A 15 31.39 -26.01 2.73
N GLY A 16 30.69 -24.87 2.70
CA GLY A 16 29.75 -24.52 1.64
C GLY A 16 28.37 -25.18 1.77
N GLU A 17 28.02 -25.64 2.97
CA GLU A 17 26.70 -26.21 3.24
C GLU A 17 25.62 -25.13 3.17
N THR A 18 24.44 -25.50 2.67
CA THR A 18 23.29 -24.60 2.57
C THR A 18 22.46 -24.65 3.84
N ILE A 19 22.18 -23.48 4.42
CA ILE A 19 21.27 -23.34 5.56
C ILE A 19 20.02 -22.61 5.10
N ARG A 20 18.87 -23.21 5.33
CA ARG A 20 17.55 -22.62 5.09
C ARG A 20 17.08 -21.91 6.36
N LEU A 21 16.82 -20.61 6.25
CA LEU A 21 16.32 -19.78 7.35
C LEU A 21 15.08 -18.99 6.92
N PRO A 22 14.12 -18.81 7.84
CA PRO A 22 12.95 -18.00 7.55
C PRO A 22 13.28 -16.51 7.55
N ARG A 23 12.45 -15.70 6.87
CA ARG A 23 12.58 -14.24 6.91
C ARG A 23 12.44 -13.68 8.33
N GLY A 24 13.33 -12.77 8.70
CA GLY A 24 13.37 -12.19 10.04
C GLY A 24 13.80 -13.15 11.14
N ALA A 25 14.51 -14.24 10.77
CA ALA A 25 15.16 -15.13 11.72
C ALA A 25 16.08 -14.35 12.67
N SER A 26 16.24 -14.89 13.88
CA SER A 26 17.18 -14.40 14.88
C SER A 26 18.52 -15.12 14.79
N LEU A 27 19.53 -14.60 15.49
CA LEU A 27 20.82 -15.30 15.62
C LEU A 27 20.68 -16.61 16.41
N THR A 28 19.64 -16.74 17.23
CA THR A 28 19.32 -17.99 17.92
C THR A 28 18.87 -19.05 16.91
N ASP A 29 17.98 -18.68 15.97
CA ASP A 29 17.51 -19.59 14.92
C ASP A 29 18.66 -20.01 13.98
N PHE A 30 19.57 -19.08 13.66
CA PHE A 30 20.80 -19.38 12.93
C PHE A 30 21.67 -20.37 13.69
N ALA A 31 21.92 -20.10 14.97
CA ALA A 31 22.75 -20.93 15.84
C ALA A 31 22.21 -22.36 15.98
N ASP A 32 20.90 -22.52 16.08
CA ASP A 32 20.25 -23.82 16.21
C ASP A 32 20.45 -24.68 14.94
N LYS A 33 20.42 -24.08 13.75
CA LYS A 33 20.66 -24.79 12.48
C LYS A 33 22.09 -25.30 12.33
N ILE A 34 23.07 -24.57 12.85
CA ILE A 34 24.50 -24.94 12.79
C ILE A 34 25.00 -25.60 14.09
N ASN A 35 24.11 -25.79 15.06
CA ASN A 35 24.42 -26.29 16.39
C ASN A 35 25.58 -25.51 17.07
N ALA A 36 25.49 -24.18 17.05
CA ALA A 36 26.45 -23.26 17.65
C ALA A 36 25.85 -22.49 18.85
N ASN A 37 26.69 -21.73 19.55
CA ASN A 37 26.23 -20.86 20.64
C ASN A 37 25.79 -19.48 20.08
N PRO A 38 24.55 -19.01 20.34
CA PRO A 38 24.08 -17.70 19.88
C PRO A 38 24.98 -16.53 20.34
N ALA A 39 25.57 -16.61 21.53
CA ALA A 39 26.47 -15.56 22.04
C ALA A 39 27.73 -15.40 21.17
N SER A 40 28.19 -16.49 20.56
CA SER A 40 29.33 -16.48 19.64
C SER A 40 29.01 -15.75 18.33
N LEU A 41 27.78 -15.90 17.83
CA LEU A 41 27.32 -15.20 16.62
C LEU A 41 27.15 -13.69 16.86
N VAL A 42 26.63 -13.31 18.03
CA VAL A 42 26.57 -11.90 18.46
C VAL A 42 27.97 -11.26 18.46
N GLN A 43 28.98 -11.97 18.97
CA GLN A 43 30.35 -11.47 19.00
C GLN A 43 30.93 -11.30 17.60
N VAL A 44 30.65 -12.21 16.66
CA VAL A 44 31.12 -12.07 15.27
C VAL A 44 30.47 -10.89 14.59
N LEU A 45 29.15 -10.72 14.71
CA LEU A 45 28.45 -9.57 14.15
C LEU A 45 28.92 -8.25 14.74
N PHE A 46 29.23 -8.23 16.04
CA PHE A 46 29.84 -7.06 16.68
C PHE A 46 31.19 -6.68 16.05
N HIS A 47 32.04 -7.66 15.71
CA HIS A 47 33.30 -7.40 15.00
C HIS A 47 33.10 -6.96 13.55
N LEU A 48 31.98 -7.36 12.94
CA LEU A 48 31.56 -6.91 11.61
C LEU A 48 30.86 -5.54 11.62
N GLY A 49 30.72 -4.92 12.80
CA GLY A 49 30.11 -3.60 12.97
C GLY A 49 28.59 -3.61 13.17
N GLU A 50 27.97 -4.79 13.27
CA GLU A 50 26.53 -4.95 13.45
C GLU A 50 26.19 -5.20 14.94
N MET A 51 25.40 -4.30 15.55
CA MET A 51 24.98 -4.42 16.94
C MET A 51 23.60 -5.08 17.06
N VAL A 52 23.60 -6.38 17.32
CA VAL A 52 22.39 -7.21 17.40
C VAL A 52 22.44 -8.15 18.60
N THR A 53 21.26 -8.37 19.20
CA THR A 53 21.10 -9.32 20.32
C THR A 53 20.69 -10.69 19.81
N ALA A 54 20.91 -11.75 20.60
CA ALA A 54 20.71 -13.13 20.13
C ALA A 54 19.26 -13.46 19.70
N THR A 55 18.26 -12.90 20.39
CA THR A 55 16.83 -13.18 20.15
C THR A 55 16.16 -12.17 19.22
N GLN A 56 16.93 -11.21 18.70
CA GLN A 56 16.42 -10.16 17.85
C GLN A 56 16.36 -10.63 16.40
N SER A 57 15.23 -10.36 15.74
CA SER A 57 15.08 -10.52 14.29
C SER A 57 16.05 -9.63 13.54
N VAL A 58 16.75 -10.21 12.58
CA VAL A 58 17.72 -9.52 11.73
C VAL A 58 17.30 -9.54 10.27
N SER A 59 17.85 -8.64 9.46
CA SER A 59 17.60 -8.58 8.02
C SER A 59 18.30 -9.73 7.28
N ASP A 60 17.77 -10.06 6.11
CA ASP A 60 18.32 -11.10 5.22
C ASP A 60 19.81 -10.83 4.91
N GLU A 61 20.18 -9.57 4.68
CA GLU A 61 21.57 -9.15 4.45
C GLU A 61 22.51 -9.48 5.62
N ILE A 62 22.04 -9.34 6.87
CA ILE A 62 22.86 -9.65 8.06
C ILE A 62 23.04 -11.16 8.18
N LEU A 63 22.00 -11.95 7.87
CA LEU A 63 22.09 -13.42 7.87
C LEU A 63 23.05 -13.90 6.78
N GLU A 64 22.97 -13.34 5.57
CA GLU A 64 23.87 -13.65 4.46
C GLU A 64 25.32 -13.25 4.74
N LEU A 65 25.54 -12.09 5.36
CA LEU A 65 26.87 -11.62 5.80
C LEU A 65 27.48 -12.61 6.80
N LEU A 66 26.71 -13.01 7.81
CA LEU A 66 27.15 -13.98 8.82
C LEU A 66 27.42 -15.36 8.18
N GLY A 67 26.55 -15.80 7.26
CA GLY A 67 26.73 -17.02 6.48
C GLY A 67 28.03 -17.02 5.69
N THR A 68 28.30 -15.94 4.96
CA THR A 68 29.51 -15.77 4.14
C THR A 68 30.78 -15.85 5.00
N GLU A 69 30.79 -15.16 6.14
CA GLU A 69 31.94 -15.18 7.07
C GLU A 69 32.20 -16.59 7.64
N MET A 70 31.13 -17.35 7.86
CA MET A 70 31.19 -18.71 8.37
C MET A 70 31.29 -19.79 7.28
N ASN A 71 31.33 -19.38 6.00
CA ASN A 71 31.33 -20.25 4.81
C ASN A 71 30.11 -21.19 4.71
N TYR A 72 28.94 -20.69 5.08
CA TYR A 72 27.62 -21.27 4.81
C TYR A 72 26.92 -20.48 3.71
N VAL A 73 26.15 -21.19 2.86
CA VAL A 73 25.26 -20.56 1.89
C VAL A 73 23.91 -20.38 2.55
N VAL A 74 23.56 -19.15 2.92
CA VAL A 74 22.27 -18.85 3.53
C VAL A 74 21.24 -18.72 2.43
N GLN A 75 20.21 -19.56 2.48
CA GLN A 75 19.05 -19.47 1.62
C GLN A 75 17.87 -19.02 2.47
N VAL A 76 17.43 -17.78 2.24
CA VAL A 76 16.21 -17.26 2.85
C VAL A 76 15.03 -17.89 2.12
N VAL A 77 14.19 -18.60 2.87
CA VAL A 77 13.06 -19.36 2.35
C VAL A 77 11.93 -18.40 1.96
N SER A 78 11.18 -18.71 0.89
CA SER A 78 10.02 -17.88 0.52
C SER A 78 8.87 -18.07 1.51
N PRO A 79 7.97 -17.07 1.66
CA PRO A 79 6.80 -17.22 2.53
C PRO A 79 5.95 -18.46 2.23
N GLU A 80 5.81 -18.84 0.96
CA GLU A 80 5.04 -20.02 0.55
C GLU A 80 5.72 -21.33 0.95
N GLU A 81 7.04 -21.43 0.76
CA GLU A 81 7.82 -22.60 1.17
C GLU A 81 7.83 -22.75 2.69
N GLU A 82 7.97 -21.66 3.44
CA GLU A 82 7.93 -21.68 4.90
C GLU A 82 6.53 -22.09 5.44
N ASP A 83 5.45 -21.71 4.76
CA ASP A 83 4.10 -22.15 5.12
C ASP A 83 3.90 -23.63 4.81
N ARG A 84 4.43 -24.12 3.69
CA ARG A 84 4.43 -25.57 3.38
C ARG A 84 5.17 -26.37 4.43
N GLU A 85 6.41 -26.00 4.78
CA GLU A 85 7.19 -26.69 5.83
C GLU A 85 6.43 -26.68 7.17
N LEU A 86 5.74 -25.59 7.50
CA LEU A 86 4.92 -25.49 8.71
C LEU A 86 3.75 -26.49 8.68
N LEU A 87 3.01 -26.55 7.58
CA LEU A 87 1.87 -27.45 7.42
C LEU A 87 2.30 -28.92 7.41
N GLU A 88 3.45 -29.24 6.82
CA GLU A 88 4.07 -30.57 6.88
C GLU A 88 4.37 -31.01 8.33
N THR A 89 4.71 -30.10 9.26
CA THR A 89 4.88 -30.48 10.67
C THR A 89 3.60 -30.95 11.36
N PHE A 90 2.45 -30.75 10.72
CA PHE A 90 1.12 -31.18 11.17
C PHE A 90 0.49 -32.23 10.24
N ASP A 91 1.26 -32.80 9.31
CA ASP A 91 0.77 -33.75 8.30
C ASP A 91 -0.35 -33.17 7.40
N ILE A 92 -0.30 -31.86 7.13
CA ILE A 92 -1.29 -31.16 6.30
C ILE A 92 -0.67 -30.81 4.94
N THR A 93 -1.32 -31.27 3.86
CA THR A 93 -0.99 -30.88 2.49
C THR A 93 -1.92 -29.75 2.03
N TYR A 94 -1.37 -28.70 1.43
CA TYR A 94 -2.15 -27.58 0.87
C TYR A 94 -2.02 -27.53 -0.66
N GLY A 95 -3.15 -27.40 -1.35
CA GLY A 95 -3.19 -27.20 -2.80
C GLY A 95 -3.19 -28.47 -3.65
N GLU A 96 -3.28 -29.65 -3.05
CA GLU A 96 -3.45 -30.93 -3.73
C GLU A 96 -4.81 -31.54 -3.36
N ASP A 97 -5.53 -32.10 -4.33
CA ASP A 97 -6.72 -32.89 -4.05
C ASP A 97 -6.30 -34.24 -3.47
N ALA A 98 -6.86 -34.60 -2.32
CA ALA A 98 -6.68 -35.95 -1.79
C ALA A 98 -7.46 -36.95 -2.65
N GLY A 99 -6.98 -38.20 -2.76
CA GLY A 99 -7.68 -39.27 -3.46
C GLY A 99 -7.23 -39.50 -4.91
N ASP A 100 -8.00 -40.31 -5.64
CA ASP A 100 -7.74 -40.69 -7.03
C ASP A 100 -8.58 -39.82 -8.00
N GLU A 101 -8.34 -39.93 -9.32
CA GLU A 101 -9.11 -39.16 -10.33
C GLU A 101 -10.64 -39.37 -10.25
N ASP A 102 -11.08 -40.51 -9.73
CA ASP A 102 -12.50 -40.86 -9.56
C ASP A 102 -13.19 -40.06 -8.44
N ASP A 103 -12.42 -39.49 -7.50
CA ASP A 103 -12.94 -38.66 -6.40
C ASP A 103 -13.18 -37.20 -6.83
N LEU A 104 -12.66 -36.82 -8.01
CA LEU A 104 -12.74 -35.47 -8.54
C LEU A 104 -14.12 -35.20 -9.20
N GLN A 105 -14.81 -34.18 -8.71
CA GLN A 105 -16.10 -33.74 -9.25
C GLN A 105 -15.99 -32.39 -9.97
N ILE A 106 -16.79 -32.21 -11.02
CA ILE A 106 -16.86 -30.94 -11.76
C ILE A 106 -17.36 -29.85 -10.81
N ARG A 107 -16.60 -28.74 -10.71
CA ARG A 107 -16.98 -27.58 -9.90
C ARG A 107 -17.35 -26.38 -10.78
N PRO A 108 -18.17 -25.43 -10.25
CA PRO A 108 -18.47 -24.19 -10.94
C PRO A 108 -17.21 -23.36 -11.23
N PRO A 109 -17.06 -22.71 -12.40
CA PRO A 109 -15.99 -21.75 -12.63
C PRO A 109 -16.15 -20.53 -11.73
N VAL A 110 -15.03 -20.02 -11.23
CA VAL A 110 -14.93 -18.76 -10.50
C VAL A 110 -14.45 -17.67 -11.46
N VAL A 111 -15.21 -16.59 -11.56
CA VAL A 111 -15.09 -15.56 -12.59
C VAL A 111 -14.96 -14.19 -11.97
N THR A 112 -13.89 -13.47 -12.29
CA THR A 112 -13.73 -12.06 -11.86
C THR A 112 -14.05 -11.16 -13.04
N VAL A 113 -14.83 -10.11 -12.79
CA VAL A 113 -15.10 -9.06 -13.77
C VAL A 113 -14.14 -7.89 -13.54
N MET A 114 -13.36 -7.54 -14.56
CA MET A 114 -12.37 -6.47 -14.54
C MET A 114 -12.56 -5.47 -15.69
N GLY A 115 -11.88 -4.33 -15.63
CA GLY A 115 -11.96 -3.26 -16.63
C GLY A 115 -11.86 -1.87 -16.00
N HIS A 116 -11.92 -0.83 -16.83
CA HIS A 116 -11.84 0.56 -16.39
C HIS A 116 -13.07 1.02 -15.59
N VAL A 117 -12.91 2.09 -14.81
CA VAL A 117 -14.03 2.81 -14.17
C VAL A 117 -15.06 3.22 -15.25
N ASP A 118 -16.35 3.20 -14.90
CA ASP A 118 -17.46 3.56 -15.80
C ASP A 118 -17.65 2.73 -17.09
N HIS A 119 -16.89 1.65 -17.27
CA HIS A 119 -17.17 0.65 -18.32
C HIS A 119 -18.40 -0.23 -18.01
N GLY A 120 -19.01 -0.05 -16.84
CA GLY A 120 -20.27 -0.70 -16.48
C GLY A 120 -20.12 -2.10 -15.87
N LYS A 121 -19.01 -2.39 -15.19
CA LYS A 121 -18.79 -3.66 -14.45
C LYS A 121 -19.85 -3.91 -13.38
N THR A 122 -20.02 -2.97 -12.45
CA THR A 122 -21.05 -3.03 -11.40
C THR A 122 -22.43 -3.13 -12.01
N ARG A 123 -22.69 -2.43 -13.13
CA ARG A 123 -23.96 -2.53 -13.86
C ARG A 123 -24.17 -3.92 -14.49
N LEU A 124 -23.12 -4.53 -15.05
CA LEU A 124 -23.17 -5.86 -15.62
C LEU A 124 -23.49 -6.90 -14.54
N LEU A 125 -22.74 -6.86 -13.44
CA LEU A 125 -22.95 -7.74 -12.29
C LEU A 125 -24.32 -7.50 -11.67
N ASP A 126 -24.76 -6.25 -11.55
CA ASP A 126 -26.11 -5.89 -11.16
C ASP A 126 -27.15 -6.47 -12.10
N THR A 127 -26.95 -6.45 -13.41
CA THR A 127 -27.95 -6.98 -14.35
C THR A 127 -28.00 -8.51 -14.29
N ILE A 128 -26.85 -9.16 -14.13
CA ILE A 128 -26.74 -10.60 -13.85
C ILE A 128 -27.43 -10.92 -12.51
N ARG A 129 -27.31 -10.05 -11.50
CA ARG A 129 -27.85 -10.23 -10.14
C ARG A 129 -29.33 -9.84 -10.00
N LYS A 130 -29.78 -8.74 -10.63
CA LYS A 130 -31.14 -8.15 -10.57
C LYS A 130 -32.17 -8.97 -11.34
N ALA A 131 -31.73 -9.90 -12.19
CA ALA A 131 -32.57 -11.01 -12.57
C ALA A 131 -33.12 -11.77 -11.33
N LYS A 132 -32.48 -11.66 -10.14
CA LYS A 132 -32.84 -12.43 -8.94
C LYS A 132 -32.81 -11.71 -7.55
N VAL A 133 -32.04 -10.66 -7.24
CA VAL A 133 -32.10 -9.94 -5.91
C VAL A 133 -31.67 -8.44 -6.00
N ALA A 134 -32.21 -7.58 -5.12
CA ALA A 134 -32.01 -6.12 -5.07
C ALA A 134 -31.31 -5.62 -3.80
N GLU A 135 -30.15 -4.97 -3.93
CA GLU A 135 -29.63 -3.96 -2.98
C GLU A 135 -28.53 -3.14 -3.66
N GLY A 136 -28.39 -1.85 -3.31
CA GLY A 136 -27.50 -0.90 -4.02
C GLY A 136 -26.46 -0.25 -3.11
N GLU A 137 -25.27 0.02 -3.64
CA GLU A 137 -24.14 0.65 -2.95
C GLU A 137 -24.19 2.19 -2.99
N ALA A 138 -23.67 2.85 -1.94
CA ALA A 138 -23.58 4.30 -1.85
C ALA A 138 -22.56 4.85 -2.87
N GLY A 139 -22.93 5.89 -3.62
CA GLY A 139 -22.04 6.54 -4.60
C GLY A 139 -21.94 5.84 -5.96
N GLY A 140 -22.58 4.68 -6.15
CA GLY A 140 -22.69 4.01 -7.45
C GLY A 140 -21.41 3.33 -7.96
N ILE A 141 -20.44 3.08 -7.07
CA ILE A 141 -19.18 2.38 -7.39
C ILE A 141 -18.94 1.21 -6.42
N THR A 142 -18.46 0.08 -6.95
CA THR A 142 -18.02 -1.07 -6.14
C THR A 142 -16.74 -0.72 -5.37
N GLN A 143 -16.80 -0.77 -4.05
CA GLN A 143 -15.63 -0.56 -3.15
C GLN A 143 -15.26 -1.82 -2.34
N HIS A 144 -16.13 -2.84 -2.33
CA HIS A 144 -15.94 -4.10 -1.62
C HIS A 144 -15.81 -5.27 -2.60
N ILE A 145 -15.23 -6.38 -2.18
CA ILE A 145 -15.18 -7.58 -3.02
C ILE A 145 -16.38 -8.47 -2.68
N GLY A 146 -17.41 -8.42 -3.52
CA GLY A 146 -18.56 -9.31 -3.40
C GLY A 146 -18.33 -10.63 -4.12
N ALA A 147 -18.79 -11.75 -3.55
CA ALA A 147 -18.85 -13.03 -4.27
C ALA A 147 -20.26 -13.62 -4.21
N TYR A 148 -20.75 -14.14 -5.33
CA TYR A 148 -22.09 -14.72 -5.43
C TYR A 148 -22.17 -15.78 -6.54
N GLN A 149 -23.12 -16.71 -6.44
CA GLN A 149 -23.36 -17.74 -7.44
C GLN A 149 -24.60 -17.43 -8.30
N VAL A 150 -24.46 -17.70 -9.58
CA VAL A 150 -25.53 -17.55 -10.57
C VAL A 150 -25.78 -18.90 -11.21
N GLN A 151 -27.05 -19.30 -11.23
CA GLN A 151 -27.50 -20.47 -11.98
C GLN A 151 -27.89 -20.07 -13.40
N THR A 152 -27.28 -20.73 -14.38
CA THR A 152 -27.56 -20.62 -15.82
C THR A 152 -27.81 -22.02 -16.42
N GLU A 153 -28.21 -22.10 -17.68
CA GLU A 153 -28.38 -23.35 -18.41
C GLU A 153 -27.45 -23.37 -19.62
N LEU A 154 -26.65 -24.42 -19.75
CA LEU A 154 -25.85 -24.69 -20.96
C LEU A 154 -26.35 -26.00 -21.58
N GLU A 155 -26.77 -25.94 -22.84
CA GLU A 155 -27.32 -27.10 -23.58
C GLU A 155 -28.50 -27.80 -22.84
N GLY A 156 -29.27 -27.05 -22.06
CA GLY A 156 -30.39 -27.56 -21.27
C GLY A 156 -30.00 -28.21 -19.93
N ASN A 157 -28.72 -28.17 -19.55
CA ASN A 157 -28.24 -28.62 -18.24
C ASN A 157 -28.01 -27.43 -17.30
N PRO A 158 -28.48 -27.47 -16.04
CA PRO A 158 -28.21 -26.40 -15.08
C PRO A 158 -26.73 -26.37 -14.73
N ARG A 159 -26.09 -25.21 -14.89
CA ARG A 159 -24.71 -24.94 -14.51
C ARG A 159 -24.67 -23.74 -13.57
N LEU A 160 -23.69 -23.72 -12.68
CA LEU A 160 -23.44 -22.61 -11.77
C LEU A 160 -22.18 -21.85 -12.22
N ILE A 161 -22.17 -20.54 -12.02
CA ILE A 161 -21.00 -19.68 -12.18
C ILE A 161 -20.84 -18.88 -10.89
N THR A 162 -19.63 -18.81 -10.35
CA THR A 162 -19.34 -17.98 -9.18
C THR A 162 -18.70 -16.69 -9.66
N PHE A 163 -19.31 -15.55 -9.38
CA PHE A 163 -18.76 -14.25 -9.72
C PHE A 163 -18.05 -13.64 -8.52
N ILE A 164 -16.88 -13.05 -8.76
CA ILE A 164 -16.17 -12.16 -7.84
C ILE A 164 -16.22 -10.76 -8.45
N ASP A 165 -16.87 -9.83 -7.74
CA ASP A 165 -16.91 -8.42 -8.08
C ASP A 165 -15.66 -7.73 -7.53
N THR A 166 -14.80 -7.19 -8.39
CA THR A 166 -13.61 -6.44 -7.95
C THR A 166 -13.76 -4.94 -8.20
N PRO A 167 -13.36 -4.08 -7.26
CA PRO A 167 -13.34 -2.63 -7.47
C PRO A 167 -12.50 -2.21 -8.69
N GLY A 168 -12.98 -1.20 -9.41
CA GLY A 168 -12.36 -0.73 -10.66
C GLY A 168 -11.22 0.29 -10.51
N HIS A 169 -11.00 0.85 -9.33
CA HIS A 169 -10.11 1.99 -9.11
C HIS A 169 -8.67 1.55 -8.82
N GLU A 170 -7.69 2.31 -9.32
CA GLU A 170 -6.23 2.14 -9.08
C GLU A 170 -5.78 1.96 -7.63
N ALA A 171 -6.44 2.57 -6.64
CA ALA A 171 -6.12 2.36 -5.22
C ALA A 171 -6.36 0.89 -4.80
N PHE A 172 -7.17 0.14 -5.57
CA PHE A 172 -7.53 -1.25 -5.32
C PHE A 172 -6.78 -2.24 -6.22
N THR A 173 -5.61 -1.88 -6.78
CA THR A 173 -4.77 -2.81 -7.56
C THR A 173 -4.50 -4.11 -6.81
N ALA A 174 -4.19 -4.06 -5.51
CA ALA A 174 -3.96 -5.26 -4.70
C ALA A 174 -5.22 -6.15 -4.60
N MET A 175 -6.43 -5.57 -4.55
CA MET A 175 -7.68 -6.32 -4.59
C MET A 175 -7.90 -7.00 -5.94
N ARG A 176 -7.56 -6.34 -7.06
CA ARG A 176 -7.69 -6.93 -8.40
C ARG A 176 -6.71 -8.09 -8.62
N ALA A 177 -5.46 -7.95 -8.19
CA ALA A 177 -4.48 -9.03 -8.26
C ALA A 177 -4.96 -10.26 -7.46
N ARG A 178 -5.56 -10.05 -6.28
CA ARG A 178 -6.18 -11.12 -5.49
C ARG A 178 -7.36 -11.77 -6.21
N GLY A 179 -8.26 -10.96 -6.77
CA GLY A 179 -9.37 -11.46 -7.58
C GLY A 179 -8.91 -12.29 -8.76
N ALA A 180 -7.82 -11.88 -9.44
CA ALA A 180 -7.21 -12.61 -10.55
C ALA A 180 -6.68 -13.99 -10.12
N ASN A 181 -5.96 -14.04 -9.01
CA ASN A 181 -5.37 -15.29 -8.50
C ASN A 181 -6.40 -16.25 -7.90
N ALA A 182 -7.55 -15.74 -7.45
CA ALA A 182 -8.63 -16.54 -6.90
C ALA A 182 -9.60 -17.08 -7.98
N THR A 183 -9.41 -16.70 -9.24
CA THR A 183 -10.31 -17.05 -10.34
C THR A 183 -9.78 -18.08 -11.30
N ASP A 184 -10.73 -18.78 -11.90
CA ASP A 184 -10.50 -19.65 -13.04
C ASP A 184 -10.53 -18.84 -14.35
N ILE A 185 -11.41 -17.84 -14.48
CA ILE A 185 -11.61 -17.04 -15.70
C ILE A 185 -11.70 -15.54 -15.39
N ALA A 186 -11.14 -14.70 -16.26
CA ALA A 186 -11.27 -13.25 -16.19
C ALA A 186 -12.20 -12.71 -17.30
N VAL A 187 -13.20 -11.91 -16.92
CA VAL A 187 -14.06 -11.19 -17.86
C VAL A 187 -13.62 -9.72 -17.93
N ILE A 188 -13.12 -9.29 -19.09
CA ILE A 188 -12.68 -7.92 -19.32
C ILE A 188 -13.81 -7.11 -19.95
N VAL A 189 -14.33 -6.13 -19.22
CA VAL A 189 -15.40 -5.24 -19.68
C VAL A 189 -14.82 -3.98 -20.31
N VAL A 190 -15.09 -3.79 -21.60
CA VAL A 190 -14.65 -2.62 -22.37
C VAL A 190 -15.84 -1.90 -22.96
N ALA A 191 -15.95 -0.60 -22.71
CA ALA A 191 -17.04 0.19 -23.26
C ALA A 191 -16.80 0.50 -24.75
N ALA A 192 -17.81 0.27 -25.60
CA ALA A 192 -17.73 0.43 -27.04
C ALA A 192 -17.60 1.90 -27.50
N ASP A 193 -17.92 2.86 -26.63
CA ASP A 193 -17.81 4.31 -26.85
C ASP A 193 -16.44 4.87 -26.41
N ASP A 194 -15.85 4.32 -25.34
CA ASP A 194 -14.61 4.84 -24.74
C ASP A 194 -13.34 4.22 -25.35
N GLY A 195 -13.31 2.89 -25.53
CA GLY A 195 -12.10 2.18 -25.98
C GLY A 195 -11.29 1.52 -24.88
N VAL A 196 -10.09 1.04 -25.24
CA VAL A 196 -9.12 0.50 -24.27
C VAL A 196 -8.46 1.64 -23.50
N MET A 197 -8.60 1.62 -22.18
CA MET A 197 -8.04 2.61 -21.24
C MET A 197 -6.90 2.00 -20.41
N PRO A 198 -6.03 2.81 -19.76
CA PRO A 198 -4.90 2.30 -18.97
C PRO A 198 -5.27 1.23 -17.93
N GLN A 199 -6.40 1.37 -17.23
CA GLN A 199 -6.88 0.38 -16.26
C GLN A 199 -7.39 -0.91 -16.92
N THR A 200 -7.86 -0.85 -18.17
CA THR A 200 -8.17 -2.05 -18.95
C THR A 200 -6.89 -2.81 -19.28
N VAL A 201 -5.82 -2.09 -19.66
CA VAL A 201 -4.50 -2.70 -19.90
C VAL A 201 -3.96 -3.35 -18.63
N GLU A 202 -4.09 -2.67 -17.49
CA GLU A 202 -3.70 -3.23 -16.19
C GLU A 202 -4.49 -4.50 -15.87
N ALA A 203 -5.80 -4.52 -16.09
CA ALA A 203 -6.64 -5.70 -15.89
C ALA A 203 -6.22 -6.89 -16.78
N ILE A 204 -5.90 -6.62 -18.05
CA ILE A 204 -5.40 -7.64 -18.99
C ILE A 204 -4.07 -8.21 -18.48
N ASN A 205 -3.14 -7.34 -18.05
CA ASN A 205 -1.85 -7.77 -17.52
C ASN A 205 -2.01 -8.64 -16.26
N HIS A 206 -2.93 -8.31 -15.35
CA HIS A 206 -3.20 -9.13 -14.16
C HIS A 206 -3.77 -10.50 -14.52
N ALA A 207 -4.74 -10.54 -15.44
CA ALA A 207 -5.32 -11.80 -15.91
C ALA A 207 -4.28 -12.69 -16.62
N GLN A 208 -3.43 -12.10 -17.47
CA GLN A 208 -2.33 -12.81 -18.14
C GLN A 208 -1.26 -13.29 -17.16
N ALA A 209 -0.91 -12.48 -16.16
CA ALA A 209 0.05 -12.87 -15.12
C ALA A 209 -0.48 -14.02 -14.25
N ALA A 210 -1.78 -14.05 -13.99
CA ALA A 210 -2.47 -15.14 -13.31
C ALA A 210 -2.74 -16.36 -14.22
N GLN A 211 -2.39 -16.28 -15.52
CA GLN A 211 -2.65 -17.31 -16.53
C GLN A 211 -4.13 -17.69 -16.66
N ALA A 212 -5.03 -16.78 -16.30
CA ALA A 212 -6.47 -17.00 -16.40
C ALA A 212 -6.94 -16.76 -17.86
N PRO A 213 -7.69 -17.69 -18.47
CA PRO A 213 -8.37 -17.45 -19.75
C PRO A 213 -9.24 -16.19 -19.69
N ILE A 214 -9.26 -15.44 -20.79
CA ILE A 214 -9.92 -14.14 -20.86
C ILE A 214 -11.14 -14.21 -21.78
N VAL A 215 -12.28 -13.72 -21.30
CA VAL A 215 -13.48 -13.44 -22.10
C VAL A 215 -13.69 -11.92 -22.14
N VAL A 216 -13.89 -11.36 -23.33
CA VAL A 216 -14.08 -9.91 -23.49
C VAL A 216 -15.56 -9.58 -23.65
N ALA A 217 -16.08 -8.77 -22.74
CA ALA A 217 -17.43 -8.22 -22.81
C ALA A 217 -17.39 -6.77 -23.33
N VAL A 218 -17.81 -6.57 -24.58
CA VAL A 218 -17.89 -5.23 -25.18
C VAL A 218 -19.23 -4.60 -24.80
N ASN A 219 -19.20 -3.66 -23.85
CA ASN A 219 -20.39 -3.07 -23.24
C ASN A 219 -20.83 -1.77 -23.91
N LYS A 220 -22.04 -1.30 -23.56
CA LYS A 220 -22.67 -0.05 -24.05
C LYS A 220 -22.95 -0.04 -25.56
N ILE A 221 -23.29 -1.19 -26.16
CA ILE A 221 -23.70 -1.27 -27.58
C ILE A 221 -24.99 -0.51 -27.90
N ASP A 222 -25.73 -0.10 -26.86
CA ASP A 222 -26.95 0.71 -26.97
C ASP A 222 -26.70 2.20 -27.22
N LYS A 223 -25.45 2.69 -27.11
CA LYS A 223 -25.12 4.10 -27.31
C LYS A 223 -24.91 4.45 -28.79
N GLU A 224 -25.39 5.63 -29.17
CA GLU A 224 -25.04 6.26 -30.45
C GLU A 224 -23.54 6.55 -30.49
N GLY A 225 -22.81 5.89 -31.39
CA GLY A 225 -21.35 5.98 -31.50
C GLY A 225 -20.58 4.75 -31.00
N ALA A 226 -21.27 3.74 -30.46
CA ALA A 226 -20.64 2.47 -30.09
C ALA A 226 -20.00 1.79 -31.31
N ASN A 227 -18.72 1.40 -31.18
CA ASN A 227 -18.00 0.70 -32.25
C ASN A 227 -17.27 -0.55 -31.72
N PRO A 228 -17.96 -1.70 -31.63
CA PRO A 228 -17.37 -2.95 -31.17
C PRO A 228 -16.20 -3.47 -32.03
N SER A 229 -16.21 -3.18 -33.33
CA SER A 229 -15.12 -3.58 -34.24
C SER A 229 -13.82 -2.86 -33.90
N LYS A 230 -13.89 -1.58 -33.51
CA LYS A 230 -12.73 -0.81 -33.05
C LYS A 230 -12.12 -1.44 -31.80
N ILE A 231 -12.94 -1.90 -30.85
CA ILE A 231 -12.48 -2.54 -29.61
C ILE A 231 -11.72 -3.83 -29.90
N ARG A 232 -12.25 -4.69 -30.77
CA ARG A 232 -11.58 -5.93 -31.23
C ARG A 232 -10.22 -5.63 -31.87
N GLN A 233 -10.14 -4.58 -32.69
CA GLN A 233 -8.88 -4.16 -33.31
C GLN A 233 -7.86 -3.71 -32.25
N GLN A 234 -8.28 -2.87 -31.30
CA GLN A 234 -7.39 -2.36 -30.23
C GLN A 234 -6.87 -3.49 -29.33
N LEU A 235 -7.71 -4.46 -28.98
CA LEU A 235 -7.34 -5.54 -28.08
C LEU A 235 -6.37 -6.56 -28.71
N THR A 236 -6.32 -6.63 -30.05
CA THR A 236 -5.29 -7.38 -30.78
C THR A 236 -3.87 -6.94 -30.41
N GLU A 237 -3.65 -5.64 -30.14
CA GLU A 237 -2.33 -5.10 -29.75
C GLU A 237 -1.86 -5.65 -28.38
N TYR A 238 -2.79 -6.11 -27.55
CA TYR A 238 -2.54 -6.68 -26.23
C TYR A 238 -2.58 -8.22 -26.23
N GLY A 239 -2.55 -8.83 -27.42
CA GLY A 239 -2.54 -10.29 -27.60
C GLY A 239 -3.91 -10.95 -27.46
N LEU A 240 -5.00 -10.18 -27.34
CA LEU A 240 -6.36 -10.70 -27.30
C LEU A 240 -6.97 -10.67 -28.71
N VAL A 241 -6.93 -11.80 -29.39
CA VAL A 241 -7.40 -11.94 -30.79
C VAL A 241 -8.75 -12.65 -30.80
N ALA A 242 -9.73 -12.05 -31.48
CA ALA A 242 -11.07 -12.64 -31.60
C ALA A 242 -11.06 -13.94 -32.43
N GLU A 243 -11.94 -14.89 -32.10
CA GLU A 243 -12.12 -16.15 -32.86
C GLU A 243 -12.41 -15.90 -34.35
N GLU A 244 -13.18 -14.86 -34.68
CA GLU A 244 -13.48 -14.46 -36.07
C GLU A 244 -12.23 -14.10 -36.87
N TYR A 245 -11.15 -13.71 -36.19
CA TYR A 245 -9.85 -13.39 -36.78
C TYR A 245 -8.82 -14.53 -36.63
N GLY A 246 -9.27 -15.71 -36.21
CA GLY A 246 -8.42 -16.89 -35.99
C GLY A 246 -7.71 -16.90 -34.63
N GLY A 247 -8.16 -16.10 -33.67
CA GLY A 247 -7.69 -16.14 -32.29
C GLY A 247 -8.46 -17.12 -31.40
N ASP A 248 -8.19 -17.04 -30.11
CA ASP A 248 -8.74 -17.90 -29.03
C ASP A 248 -9.63 -17.14 -28.04
N THR A 249 -9.67 -15.81 -28.12
CA THR A 249 -10.41 -14.98 -27.17
C THR A 249 -11.86 -14.81 -27.63
N MET A 250 -12.82 -15.16 -26.77
CA MET A 250 -14.24 -14.92 -27.03
C MET A 250 -14.62 -13.46 -26.79
N PHE A 251 -15.26 -12.83 -27.78
CA PHE A 251 -15.78 -11.46 -27.69
C PHE A 251 -17.31 -11.49 -27.73
N VAL A 252 -17.94 -10.94 -26.70
CA VAL A 252 -19.40 -10.85 -26.61
C VAL A 252 -19.82 -9.38 -26.53
N ASP A 253 -20.62 -8.96 -27.51
CA ASP A 253 -21.18 -7.61 -27.58
C ASP A 253 -22.44 -7.54 -26.71
N ILE A 254 -22.41 -6.74 -25.64
CA ILE A 254 -23.47 -6.69 -24.62
C ILE A 254 -23.99 -5.26 -24.36
N SER A 255 -25.21 -5.16 -23.84
CA SER A 255 -25.67 -3.96 -23.15
C SER A 255 -26.07 -4.32 -21.73
N ALA A 256 -25.21 -4.01 -20.76
CA ALA A 256 -25.51 -4.21 -19.35
C ALA A 256 -26.73 -3.38 -18.90
N LYS A 257 -27.02 -2.24 -19.56
CA LYS A 257 -28.16 -1.38 -19.21
C LYS A 257 -29.49 -1.95 -19.72
N GLN A 258 -29.51 -2.48 -20.95
CA GLN A 258 -30.71 -3.02 -21.59
C GLN A 258 -30.89 -4.53 -21.34
N GLY A 259 -29.89 -5.21 -20.79
CA GLY A 259 -29.90 -6.67 -20.61
C GLY A 259 -29.72 -7.44 -21.92
N ILE A 260 -29.07 -6.85 -22.93
CA ILE A 260 -28.87 -7.48 -24.24
C ILE A 260 -27.64 -8.40 -24.19
N ASN A 261 -27.79 -9.63 -24.69
CA ASN A 261 -26.74 -10.66 -24.83
C ASN A 261 -26.05 -11.08 -23.51
N ILE A 262 -26.74 -10.93 -22.37
CA ILE A 262 -26.20 -11.38 -21.08
C ILE A 262 -26.10 -12.91 -21.03
N ASP A 263 -27.12 -13.62 -21.50
CA ASP A 263 -27.09 -15.09 -21.57
C ASP A 263 -25.95 -15.59 -22.47
N SER A 264 -25.74 -14.95 -23.62
CA SER A 264 -24.61 -15.25 -24.52
C SER A 264 -23.25 -15.04 -23.86
N LEU A 265 -23.13 -14.08 -22.93
CA LEU A 265 -21.91 -13.90 -22.16
C LEU A 265 -21.71 -15.04 -21.15
N LEU A 266 -22.79 -15.47 -20.47
CA LEU A 266 -22.74 -16.61 -19.54
C LEU A 266 -22.37 -17.92 -20.26
N ASP A 267 -22.92 -18.13 -21.45
CA ASP A 267 -22.58 -19.27 -22.31
C ASP A 267 -21.10 -19.22 -22.72
N ALA A 268 -20.61 -18.06 -23.19
CA ALA A 268 -19.21 -17.90 -23.57
C ALA A 268 -18.25 -18.18 -22.41
N ILE A 269 -18.60 -17.76 -21.18
CA ILE A 269 -17.84 -18.07 -19.97
C ILE A 269 -17.77 -19.58 -19.73
N LEU A 270 -18.90 -20.29 -19.79
CA LEU A 270 -18.93 -21.73 -19.57
C LEU A 270 -18.21 -22.50 -20.67
N LEU A 271 -18.36 -22.09 -21.93
CA LEU A 271 -17.65 -22.71 -23.06
C LEU A 271 -16.15 -22.51 -22.94
N THR A 272 -15.69 -21.32 -22.53
CA THR A 272 -14.27 -21.06 -22.25
C THR A 272 -13.78 -21.93 -21.11
N ALA A 273 -14.59 -22.10 -20.06
CA ALA A 273 -14.26 -22.94 -18.92
C ALA A 273 -14.07 -24.41 -19.35
N ASP A 274 -15.05 -24.96 -20.08
CA ASP A 274 -15.05 -26.36 -20.52
C ASP A 274 -13.99 -26.65 -21.59
N ALA A 275 -13.60 -25.64 -22.39
CA ALA A 275 -12.59 -25.79 -23.44
C ALA A 275 -11.15 -25.62 -22.94
N SER A 276 -10.91 -24.71 -22.00
CA SER A 276 -9.56 -24.31 -21.60
C SER A 276 -9.10 -24.86 -20.26
N LEU A 277 -10.02 -25.30 -19.39
CA LEU A 277 -9.71 -25.64 -18.00
C LEU A 277 -10.28 -27.00 -17.59
N ASP A 278 -9.51 -27.73 -16.78
CA ASP A 278 -10.00 -28.92 -16.09
C ASP A 278 -10.53 -28.53 -14.70
N LEU A 279 -11.79 -28.12 -14.64
CA LEU A 279 -12.42 -27.63 -13.41
C LEU A 279 -13.01 -28.76 -12.58
N ARG A 280 -12.14 -29.58 -11.99
CA ARG A 280 -12.53 -30.60 -11.03
C ARG A 280 -11.87 -30.36 -9.66
N ALA A 281 -12.54 -30.79 -8.60
CA ALA A 281 -12.02 -30.78 -7.23
C ALA A 281 -12.65 -31.93 -6.43
N ASN A 282 -11.95 -32.43 -5.41
CA ASN A 282 -12.51 -33.41 -4.49
C ASN A 282 -13.37 -32.69 -3.43
N PRO A 283 -14.70 -32.92 -3.36
CA PRO A 283 -15.54 -32.31 -2.33
C PRO A 283 -15.49 -33.04 -0.97
N ASP A 284 -14.99 -34.28 -0.92
CA ASP A 284 -15.00 -35.14 0.27
C ASP A 284 -13.79 -34.95 1.19
N MET A 285 -12.81 -34.15 0.78
CA MET A 285 -11.67 -33.77 1.62
C MET A 285 -11.97 -32.56 2.52
N GLU A 286 -11.05 -32.29 3.46
CA GLU A 286 -11.10 -31.10 4.30
C GLU A 286 -10.95 -29.81 3.46
N ALA A 287 -11.73 -28.79 3.83
CA ALA A 287 -11.87 -27.61 3.00
C ALA A 287 -10.60 -26.76 2.98
N GLN A 288 -10.23 -26.31 1.79
CA GLN A 288 -9.16 -25.35 1.56
C GLN A 288 -9.68 -24.25 0.64
N GLY A 289 -9.16 -23.05 0.81
CA GLY A 289 -9.49 -21.95 -0.07
C GLY A 289 -8.91 -20.62 0.38
N VAL A 290 -9.58 -19.53 0.00
CA VAL A 290 -9.09 -18.17 0.22
C VAL A 290 -10.14 -17.29 0.89
N ALA A 291 -9.71 -16.47 1.84
CA ALA A 291 -10.55 -15.39 2.38
C ALA A 291 -10.59 -14.25 1.36
N ILE A 292 -11.77 -13.99 0.78
CA ILE A 292 -11.96 -12.92 -0.19
C ILE A 292 -11.96 -11.57 0.53
N GLU A 293 -12.79 -11.46 1.57
CA GLU A 293 -12.97 -10.24 2.33
C GLU A 293 -13.32 -10.57 3.78
N ALA A 294 -12.94 -9.70 4.71
CA ALA A 294 -13.25 -9.89 6.11
C ALA A 294 -13.50 -8.56 6.80
N HIS A 295 -14.43 -8.57 7.75
CA HIS A 295 -14.87 -7.40 8.48
C HIS A 295 -15.30 -7.75 9.91
N LEU A 296 -15.50 -6.72 10.73
CA LEU A 296 -15.99 -6.88 12.10
C LEU A 296 -17.46 -6.48 12.18
N ASP A 297 -18.33 -7.45 12.43
CA ASP A 297 -19.78 -7.21 12.57
C ASP A 297 -20.18 -7.03 14.04
N ARG A 298 -21.08 -6.06 14.27
CA ARG A 298 -21.63 -5.78 15.61
C ARG A 298 -22.59 -6.87 16.04
N GLY A 299 -22.10 -7.76 16.89
CA GLY A 299 -22.88 -8.82 17.52
C GLY A 299 -22.56 -10.21 16.98
N ARG A 300 -22.14 -10.32 15.71
CA ARG A 300 -21.65 -11.59 15.14
C ARG A 300 -20.14 -11.78 15.36
N GLY A 301 -19.40 -10.70 15.62
CA GLY A 301 -17.95 -10.73 15.80
C GLY A 301 -17.21 -10.71 14.46
N PRO A 302 -15.99 -11.26 14.38
CA PRO A 302 -15.25 -11.35 13.13
C PRO A 302 -15.98 -12.23 12.10
N VAL A 303 -16.19 -11.67 10.90
CA VAL A 303 -16.83 -12.33 9.76
C VAL A 303 -15.85 -12.32 8.60
N ALA A 304 -15.73 -13.45 7.91
CA ALA A 304 -14.93 -13.57 6.70
C ALA A 304 -15.75 -14.20 5.58
N THR A 305 -15.83 -13.54 4.44
CA THR A 305 -16.30 -14.11 3.18
C THR A 305 -15.18 -14.96 2.62
N VAL A 306 -15.38 -16.28 2.55
CA VAL A 306 -14.38 -17.23 2.05
C VAL A 306 -14.89 -17.90 0.78
N LEU A 307 -13.97 -18.24 -0.11
CA LEU A 307 -14.23 -19.05 -1.29
C LEU A 307 -13.56 -20.41 -1.11
N VAL A 308 -14.38 -21.45 -1.04
CA VAL A 308 -13.89 -22.83 -0.99
C VAL A 308 -13.32 -23.19 -2.36
N GLN A 309 -12.05 -23.60 -2.42
CA GLN A 309 -11.42 -24.05 -3.66
C GLN A 309 -11.46 -25.57 -3.79
N ARG A 310 -11.26 -26.28 -2.67
CA ARG A 310 -11.23 -27.75 -2.58
C ARG A 310 -11.87 -28.21 -1.28
N GLY A 311 -12.36 -29.44 -1.24
CA GLY A 311 -13.06 -30.00 -0.08
C GLY A 311 -14.41 -29.35 0.21
N SER A 312 -15.01 -29.71 1.34
CA SER A 312 -16.30 -29.16 1.78
C SER A 312 -16.20 -28.54 3.17
N LEU A 313 -16.50 -27.24 3.27
CA LEU A 313 -16.52 -26.53 4.55
C LEU A 313 -17.86 -26.79 5.25
N ARG A 314 -17.83 -27.11 6.55
CA ARG A 314 -19.02 -27.46 7.33
C ARG A 314 -19.13 -26.60 8.58
N VAL A 315 -20.37 -26.38 9.03
CA VAL A 315 -20.60 -25.77 10.35
C VAL A 315 -20.04 -26.71 11.42
N GLY A 316 -19.24 -26.16 12.34
CA GLY A 316 -18.56 -26.90 13.40
C GLY A 316 -17.11 -27.25 13.10
N SER A 317 -16.63 -27.07 11.86
CA SER A 317 -15.23 -27.30 11.47
C SER A 317 -14.27 -26.32 12.16
N SER A 318 -13.06 -26.79 12.45
CA SER A 318 -11.97 -25.95 12.96
C SER A 318 -11.23 -25.34 11.78
N ILE A 319 -11.22 -24.01 11.68
CA ILE A 319 -10.67 -23.29 10.54
C ILE A 319 -9.51 -22.40 10.99
N VAL A 320 -8.48 -22.33 10.17
CA VAL A 320 -7.42 -21.32 10.26
C VAL A 320 -7.37 -20.56 8.93
N ALA A 321 -7.38 -19.23 9.01
CA ALA A 321 -7.32 -18.31 7.88
C ALA A 321 -6.24 -17.27 8.20
N GLY A 322 -5.07 -17.39 7.57
CA GLY A 322 -3.91 -16.56 7.92
C GLY A 322 -3.51 -16.69 9.39
N ASP A 323 -3.55 -15.58 10.14
CA ASP A 323 -3.32 -15.52 11.59
C ASP A 323 -4.62 -15.59 12.43
N ALA A 324 -5.79 -15.65 11.78
CA ALA A 324 -7.06 -15.89 12.43
C ALA A 324 -7.35 -17.40 12.51
N TYR A 325 -7.97 -17.84 13.60
CA TYR A 325 -8.44 -19.21 13.74
C TYR A 325 -9.77 -19.23 14.47
N GLY A 326 -10.47 -20.36 14.45
CA GLY A 326 -11.68 -20.53 15.23
C GLY A 326 -12.47 -21.75 14.81
N ARG A 327 -13.67 -21.86 15.36
CA ARG A 327 -14.63 -22.89 14.99
C ARG A 327 -15.79 -22.24 14.26
N VAL A 328 -16.15 -22.76 13.09
CA VAL A 328 -17.25 -22.24 12.28
C VAL A 328 -18.56 -22.41 13.07
N ARG A 329 -19.13 -21.31 13.55
CA ARG A 329 -20.39 -21.32 14.31
C ARG A 329 -21.60 -21.26 13.41
N ARG A 330 -21.47 -20.52 12.31
CA ARG A 330 -22.53 -20.25 11.34
C ARG A 330 -21.89 -19.92 10.01
N MET A 331 -22.49 -20.42 8.93
CA MET A 331 -22.18 -19.98 7.57
C MET A 331 -23.44 -19.43 6.92
N VAL A 332 -23.27 -18.37 6.14
CA VAL A 332 -24.37 -17.69 5.45
C VAL A 332 -23.97 -17.47 3.99
N ASP A 333 -24.91 -17.61 3.08
CA ASP A 333 -24.70 -17.34 1.66
C ASP A 333 -24.87 -15.85 1.29
N GLU A 334 -24.77 -15.53 0.00
CA GLU A 334 -24.94 -14.19 -0.55
C GLU A 334 -26.36 -13.60 -0.37
N HIS A 335 -27.35 -14.42 -0.04
CA HIS A 335 -28.74 -14.02 0.16
C HIS A 335 -29.09 -13.82 1.64
N GLY A 336 -28.16 -14.13 2.55
CA GLY A 336 -28.40 -14.06 3.98
C GLY A 336 -28.97 -15.35 4.57
N ASP A 337 -29.08 -16.42 3.77
CA ASP A 337 -29.63 -17.70 4.18
C ASP A 337 -28.54 -18.60 4.79
N ASP A 338 -28.95 -19.42 5.76
CA ASP A 338 -28.03 -20.32 6.47
C ASP A 338 -27.59 -21.50 5.60
N VAL A 339 -26.28 -21.71 5.55
CA VAL A 339 -25.66 -22.82 4.83
C VAL A 339 -24.99 -23.78 5.81
N THR A 340 -25.28 -25.07 5.70
CA THR A 340 -24.66 -26.10 6.56
C THR A 340 -23.37 -26.66 5.97
N VAL A 341 -23.27 -26.70 4.64
CA VAL A 341 -22.13 -27.25 3.89
C VAL A 341 -21.86 -26.35 2.69
N ALA A 342 -20.61 -25.92 2.51
CA ALA A 342 -20.15 -25.18 1.34
C ALA A 342 -19.17 -26.05 0.54
N THR A 343 -19.56 -26.38 -0.69
CA THR A 343 -18.79 -27.19 -1.64
C THR A 343 -17.76 -26.35 -2.39
N PRO A 344 -16.85 -26.96 -3.18
CA PRO A 344 -15.92 -26.22 -4.02
C PRO A 344 -16.59 -25.16 -4.90
N SER A 345 -15.89 -24.05 -5.08
CA SER A 345 -16.33 -22.80 -5.71
C SER A 345 -17.50 -22.08 -5.04
N ARG A 346 -18.03 -22.52 -3.89
CA ARG A 346 -19.11 -21.79 -3.21
C ARG A 346 -18.56 -20.70 -2.29
N PRO A 347 -18.93 -19.42 -2.48
CA PRO A 347 -18.61 -18.37 -1.54
C PRO A 347 -19.55 -18.46 -0.33
N VAL A 348 -19.00 -18.34 0.88
CA VAL A 348 -19.80 -18.29 2.13
C VAL A 348 -19.21 -17.33 3.13
N GLN A 349 -20.08 -16.66 3.89
CA GLN A 349 -19.68 -15.86 5.05
C GLN A 349 -19.53 -16.77 6.26
N VAL A 350 -18.31 -16.88 6.78
CA VAL A 350 -17.95 -17.66 7.95
C VAL A 350 -17.93 -16.77 9.19
N ILE A 351 -18.59 -17.25 10.24
CA ILE A 351 -18.67 -16.58 11.55
C ILE A 351 -18.13 -17.52 12.60
N GLY A 352 -17.28 -17.01 13.50
CA GLY A 352 -16.71 -17.79 14.61
C GLY A 352 -15.18 -17.73 14.71
N LEU A 353 -14.53 -16.91 13.88
CA LEU A 353 -13.11 -16.61 13.98
C LEU A 353 -12.82 -15.74 15.21
N THR A 354 -11.61 -15.87 15.77
CA THR A 354 -11.14 -15.09 16.92
C THR A 354 -10.75 -13.67 16.54
N SER A 355 -10.32 -13.45 15.30
CA SER A 355 -9.87 -12.18 14.74
C SER A 355 -10.29 -12.08 13.28
N VAL A 356 -10.22 -10.88 12.72
CA VAL A 356 -10.51 -10.63 11.30
C VAL A 356 -9.27 -11.05 10.49
N PRO A 357 -9.35 -12.07 9.62
CA PRO A 357 -8.24 -12.44 8.74
C PRO A 357 -7.98 -11.36 7.69
N ARG A 358 -6.83 -11.40 7.03
CA ARG A 358 -6.56 -10.48 5.92
C ARG A 358 -7.26 -10.98 4.66
N ALA A 359 -7.61 -10.03 3.79
CA ALA A 359 -8.08 -10.36 2.46
C ALA A 359 -6.95 -11.05 1.66
N GLY A 360 -7.26 -12.17 1.02
CA GLY A 360 -6.32 -13.02 0.30
C GLY A 360 -5.62 -14.07 1.16
N ASP A 361 -5.83 -14.11 2.48
CA ASP A 361 -5.25 -15.16 3.31
C ASP A 361 -5.81 -16.53 2.90
N SER A 362 -4.92 -17.52 2.78
CA SER A 362 -5.33 -18.91 2.62
C SER A 362 -6.01 -19.40 3.90
N PHE A 363 -7.10 -20.13 3.72
CA PHE A 363 -7.72 -20.86 4.81
C PHE A 363 -7.66 -22.37 4.57
N LEU A 364 -7.58 -23.10 5.67
CA LEU A 364 -7.70 -24.55 5.68
C LEU A 364 -8.51 -25.00 6.90
N VAL A 365 -9.22 -26.10 6.74
CA VAL A 365 -9.85 -26.83 7.83
C VAL A 365 -8.85 -27.82 8.41
N VAL A 366 -8.86 -27.95 9.72
CA VAL A 366 -8.05 -28.92 10.47
C VAL A 366 -8.92 -29.69 11.45
N ASP A 367 -8.45 -30.88 11.82
CA ASP A 367 -9.21 -31.78 12.69
C ASP A 367 -9.44 -31.20 14.09
N GLU A 368 -8.42 -30.52 14.65
CA GLU A 368 -8.44 -30.05 16.03
C GLU A 368 -8.26 -28.53 16.17
N ASP A 369 -9.09 -27.90 17.01
CA ASP A 369 -8.97 -26.49 17.40
C ASP A 369 -7.55 -26.12 17.88
N ARG A 370 -6.85 -27.07 18.52
CA ARG A 370 -5.47 -26.85 19.02
C ARG A 370 -4.48 -26.68 17.88
N VAL A 371 -4.61 -27.45 16.81
CA VAL A 371 -3.74 -27.37 15.62
C VAL A 371 -3.98 -26.05 14.90
N ALA A 372 -5.25 -25.65 14.71
CA ALA A 372 -5.60 -24.37 14.11
C ALA A 372 -4.93 -23.19 14.82
N ARG A 373 -4.99 -23.20 16.15
CA ARG A 373 -4.35 -22.18 17.00
C ARG A 373 -2.83 -22.16 16.85
N GLN A 374 -2.17 -23.32 16.84
CA GLN A 374 -0.71 -23.40 16.72
C GLN A 374 -0.22 -22.91 15.37
N ILE A 375 -0.92 -23.21 14.28
CA ILE A 375 -0.63 -22.72 12.94
C ILE A 375 -0.75 -21.18 12.91
N ALA A 376 -1.87 -20.65 13.40
CA ALA A 376 -2.12 -19.22 13.44
C ALA A 376 -1.11 -18.45 14.29
N GLU A 377 -0.78 -18.92 15.49
CA GLU A 377 0.21 -18.29 16.37
C GLU A 377 1.62 -18.28 15.75
N ARG A 378 2.01 -19.36 15.06
CA ARG A 378 3.29 -19.43 14.33
C ARG A 378 3.33 -18.48 13.14
N ARG A 379 2.26 -18.41 12.34
CA ARG A 379 2.12 -17.43 11.24
C ARG A 379 2.20 -16.01 11.76
N GLN A 380 1.51 -15.69 12.85
CA GLN A 380 1.53 -14.36 13.47
C GLN A 380 2.94 -13.97 13.96
N ALA A 381 3.64 -14.90 14.63
CA ALA A 381 5.00 -14.69 15.09
C ALA A 381 5.96 -14.43 13.93
N ARG A 382 5.84 -15.20 12.84
CA ARG A 382 6.63 -15.03 11.61
C ARG A 382 6.41 -13.65 10.99
N THR A 383 5.17 -13.24 10.76
CA THR A 383 4.86 -11.92 10.19
C THR A 383 5.40 -10.78 11.06
N ARG A 384 5.30 -10.91 12.39
CA ARG A 384 5.83 -9.91 13.33
C ARG A 384 7.36 -9.82 13.25
N ASN A 385 8.04 -10.96 13.20
CA ASN A 385 9.50 -11.02 13.10
C ASN A 385 10.01 -10.42 11.78
N ALA A 386 9.36 -10.75 10.66
CA ALA A 386 9.65 -10.18 9.35
C ALA A 386 9.45 -8.65 9.33
N ALA A 387 8.34 -8.15 9.91
CA ALA A 387 8.08 -6.71 9.99
C ALA A 387 9.12 -5.97 10.85
N ASN A 388 9.58 -6.59 11.95
CA ASN A 388 10.61 -6.03 12.80
C ASN A 388 11.98 -5.98 12.11
N ALA A 389 12.30 -6.99 11.29
CA ALA A 389 13.51 -7.00 10.48
C ALA A 389 13.47 -5.92 9.39
N ALA A 390 12.35 -5.77 8.69
CA ALA A 390 12.20 -4.80 7.60
C ALA A 390 12.24 -3.33 8.07
N LYS A 391 11.78 -3.04 9.30
CA LYS A 391 11.82 -1.68 9.87
C LYS A 391 13.23 -1.19 10.21
N ARG A 392 14.23 -2.08 10.26
CA ARG A 392 15.61 -1.69 10.57
C ARG A 392 16.33 -1.24 9.31
N LYS A 393 16.40 0.08 9.12
CA LYS A 393 17.47 0.67 8.30
C LYS A 393 18.80 0.47 9.02
N ARG A 394 19.83 0.14 8.26
CA ARG A 394 21.22 0.11 8.70
C ARG A 394 21.57 1.54 9.16
N VAL A 395 21.66 1.78 10.46
CA VAL A 395 22.03 3.11 10.96
C VAL A 395 23.55 3.11 11.11
N SER A 396 24.26 3.58 10.09
CA SER A 396 25.67 3.90 10.22
C SER A 396 25.85 5.21 11.01
N LEU A 397 27.07 5.51 11.47
CA LEU A 397 27.37 6.80 12.09
C LEU A 397 27.20 7.97 11.11
N GLU A 398 27.30 7.73 9.79
CA GLU A 398 27.04 8.73 8.73
C GLU A 398 25.53 9.01 8.59
N ASP A 399 24.69 8.01 8.85
CA ASP A 399 23.22 8.15 8.86
C ASP A 399 22.71 8.85 10.13
N LEU A 400 23.54 9.02 11.16
CA LEU A 400 23.14 9.69 12.39
C LEU A 400 22.82 11.17 12.13
N ASP A 401 23.60 11.83 11.27
CA ASP A 401 23.36 13.22 10.85
C ASP A 401 22.09 13.35 9.98
N ALA A 402 21.79 12.33 9.16
CA ALA A 402 20.55 12.27 8.38
C ALA A 402 19.33 11.97 9.27
N ALA A 403 19.48 11.09 10.28
CA ALA A 403 18.45 10.79 11.27
C ALA A 403 18.20 11.95 12.26
N LEU A 404 19.18 12.84 12.42
CA LEU A 404 19.08 14.09 13.18
C LEU A 404 18.46 15.24 12.37
N LYS A 405 18.25 15.10 11.05
CA LYS A 405 17.46 16.08 10.30
C LYS A 405 16.01 16.05 10.80
N GLU A 406 15.53 17.22 11.23
CA GLU A 406 14.11 17.43 11.56
C GLU A 406 13.24 17.26 10.31
N THR A 407 12.80 16.04 10.06
CA THR A 407 11.73 15.70 9.12
C THR A 407 10.40 15.83 9.85
N SER A 408 9.42 16.48 9.19
CA SER A 408 8.08 16.58 9.77
C SER A 408 7.34 15.29 9.44
N ALA A 409 6.93 14.52 10.45
CA ALA A 409 6.21 13.27 10.23
C ALA A 409 4.71 13.48 10.46
N LEU A 410 3.88 13.13 9.47
CA LEU A 410 2.44 13.00 9.65
C LEU A 410 2.12 11.57 10.08
N THR A 411 1.68 11.40 11.33
CA THR A 411 1.33 10.09 11.88
C THR A 411 -0.16 9.82 11.76
N LEU A 412 -0.52 8.63 11.25
CA LEU A 412 -1.90 8.23 11.01
C LEU A 412 -2.27 6.93 11.73
N ILE A 413 -3.53 6.84 12.13
CA ILE A 413 -4.22 5.61 12.50
C ILE A 413 -5.36 5.40 11.52
N ILE A 414 -5.41 4.25 10.85
CA ILE A 414 -6.45 3.94 9.85
C ILE A 414 -7.42 2.91 10.43
N LYS A 415 -8.70 3.25 10.48
CA LYS A 415 -9.79 2.33 10.84
C LYS A 415 -10.76 2.25 9.67
N GLY A 416 -11.11 1.04 9.25
CA GLY A 416 -12.04 0.81 8.16
C GLY A 416 -13.10 -0.22 8.52
N ASP A 417 -14.14 -0.29 7.71
CA ASP A 417 -15.20 -1.31 7.82
C ASP A 417 -14.66 -2.71 7.53
N ASN A 418 -13.87 -2.85 6.48
CA ASN A 418 -13.36 -4.12 5.96
C ASN A 418 -11.82 -4.11 5.86
N SER A 419 -11.20 -5.29 6.00
CA SER A 419 -9.73 -5.43 5.98
C SER A 419 -9.13 -5.00 4.65
N GLY A 420 -9.79 -5.30 3.53
CA GLY A 420 -9.25 -4.98 2.20
C GLY A 420 -9.19 -3.48 1.96
N THR A 421 -10.21 -2.74 2.40
CA THR A 421 -10.29 -1.29 2.21
C THR A 421 -9.22 -0.54 3.00
N VAL A 422 -8.95 -0.99 4.23
CA VAL A 422 -7.89 -0.44 5.08
C VAL A 422 -6.52 -0.58 4.41
N GLU A 423 -6.23 -1.74 3.84
CA GLU A 423 -4.98 -2.00 3.13
C GLU A 423 -4.88 -1.18 1.83
N ALA A 424 -5.95 -1.12 1.05
CA ALA A 424 -5.99 -0.32 -0.17
C ALA A 424 -5.77 1.17 0.11
N LEU A 425 -6.38 1.71 1.18
CA LEU A 425 -6.17 3.09 1.59
C LEU A 425 -4.74 3.32 2.06
N GLU A 426 -4.17 2.42 2.86
CA GLU A 426 -2.77 2.51 3.29
C GLU A 426 -1.81 2.52 2.10
N ASP A 427 -1.94 1.56 1.18
CA ASP A 427 -1.09 1.47 -0.01
C ASP A 427 -1.22 2.71 -0.89
N ALA A 428 -2.42 3.26 -1.04
CA ALA A 428 -2.65 4.49 -1.80
C ALA A 428 -1.98 5.69 -1.12
N LEU A 429 -2.10 5.81 0.20
CA LEU A 429 -1.47 6.87 0.97
C LEU A 429 0.07 6.78 0.95
N MET A 430 0.64 5.58 0.97
CA MET A 430 2.08 5.35 0.92
C MET A 430 2.70 5.68 -0.45
N LYS A 431 1.89 5.75 -1.51
CA LYS A 431 2.32 6.18 -2.86
C LYS A 431 2.33 7.68 -3.06
N ILE A 432 1.83 8.46 -2.09
CA ILE A 432 1.83 9.92 -2.19
C ILE A 432 3.27 10.43 -2.05
N GLU A 433 3.79 11.06 -3.09
CA GLU A 433 5.11 11.69 -3.09
C GLU A 433 4.99 13.18 -2.76
N VAL A 434 5.43 13.60 -1.57
CA VAL A 434 5.35 15.02 -1.13
C VAL A 434 6.74 15.65 -0.90
N GLY A 435 7.81 14.93 -1.25
CA GLY A 435 9.20 15.37 -1.12
C GLY A 435 9.90 14.87 0.16
N ASP A 436 11.22 15.02 0.22
CA ASP A 436 12.07 14.40 1.26
C ASP A 436 11.92 15.01 2.67
N ASP A 437 11.23 16.14 2.80
CA ASP A 437 11.12 16.91 4.05
C ASP A 437 9.95 16.46 4.96
N VAL A 438 9.02 15.66 4.42
CA VAL A 438 7.81 15.19 5.13
C VAL A 438 7.65 13.69 4.98
N GLU A 439 7.51 12.98 6.11
CA GLU A 439 7.31 11.53 6.14
C GLU A 439 5.85 11.20 6.53
N LEU A 440 5.19 10.32 5.77
CA LEU A 440 3.92 9.74 6.18
C LEU A 440 4.18 8.44 6.96
N ARG A 441 3.58 8.31 8.15
CA ARG A 441 3.74 7.11 8.99
C ARG A 441 2.41 6.58 9.52
N VAL A 442 2.02 5.39 9.09
CA VAL A 442 0.88 4.67 9.66
C VAL A 442 1.32 3.90 10.91
N ILE A 443 0.83 4.29 12.09
CA ILE A 443 1.18 3.66 13.38
C ILE A 443 0.34 2.42 13.63
N HIS A 444 -0.94 2.49 13.30
CA HIS A 444 -1.89 1.42 13.54
C HIS A 444 -2.93 1.37 12.43
N ARG A 445 -3.33 0.15 12.10
CA ARG A 445 -4.43 -0.13 11.20
C ARG A 445 -5.34 -1.16 11.84
N GLY A 446 -6.65 -1.00 11.70
CA GLY A 446 -7.62 -1.89 12.30
C GLY A 446 -8.96 -1.90 11.59
N VAL A 447 -9.70 -2.98 11.79
CA VAL A 447 -11.02 -3.18 11.21
C VAL A 447 -12.09 -2.97 12.28
N GLY A 448 -13.19 -2.32 11.91
CA GLY A 448 -14.31 -1.96 12.78
C GLY A 448 -14.26 -0.52 13.31
N GLY A 449 -15.25 -0.19 14.14
CA GLY A 449 -15.42 1.13 14.73
C GLY A 449 -14.21 1.63 15.52
N ILE A 450 -14.08 2.94 15.63
CA ILE A 450 -12.99 3.59 16.36
C ILE A 450 -13.23 3.42 17.88
N THR A 451 -12.24 2.88 18.58
CA THR A 451 -12.31 2.53 20.01
C THR A 451 -11.54 3.52 20.89
N GLU A 452 -11.77 3.49 22.21
CA GLU A 452 -10.98 4.26 23.17
C GLU A 452 -9.48 3.94 23.10
N GLY A 453 -9.13 2.69 22.78
CA GLY A 453 -7.73 2.28 22.60
C GLY A 453 -7.06 2.98 21.42
N ASP A 454 -7.79 3.14 20.31
CA ASP A 454 -7.30 3.86 19.13
C ASP A 454 -7.05 5.33 19.44
N ILE A 455 -7.95 5.97 20.18
CA ILE A 455 -7.80 7.37 20.60
C ILE A 455 -6.63 7.54 21.57
N ASN A 456 -6.46 6.65 22.55
CA ASN A 456 -5.30 6.72 23.46
C ASN A 456 -3.98 6.52 22.71
N LEU A 457 -3.95 5.65 21.71
CA LEU A 457 -2.78 5.48 20.85
C LEU A 457 -2.51 6.73 20.01
N ALA A 458 -3.57 7.38 19.51
CA ALA A 458 -3.47 8.64 18.79
C ALA A 458 -2.86 9.75 19.66
N VAL A 459 -3.29 9.86 20.92
CA VAL A 459 -2.72 10.82 21.89
C VAL A 459 -1.24 10.53 22.13
N ALA A 460 -0.87 9.27 22.34
CA ALA A 460 0.52 8.90 22.62
C ALA A 460 1.46 9.11 21.41
N GLY A 461 0.94 8.93 20.20
CA GLY A 461 1.69 9.05 18.94
C GLY A 461 1.50 10.36 18.18
N SER A 462 0.78 11.33 18.75
CA SER A 462 0.34 12.57 18.09
C SER A 462 -0.25 12.32 16.70
N ALA A 463 -1.08 11.28 16.57
CA ALA A 463 -1.58 10.81 15.28
C ALA A 463 -3.01 11.28 14.99
N ILE A 464 -3.33 11.46 13.71
CA ILE A 464 -4.69 11.69 13.21
C ILE A 464 -5.37 10.34 13.01
N VAL A 465 -6.64 10.23 13.38
CA VAL A 465 -7.43 9.01 13.17
C VAL A 465 -8.31 9.16 11.93
N LEU A 466 -8.13 8.27 10.96
CA LEU A 466 -8.95 8.21 9.75
C LEU A 466 -9.94 7.04 9.88
N GLY A 467 -11.23 7.33 9.83
CA GLY A 467 -12.31 6.35 9.78
C GLY A 467 -12.90 6.24 8.38
N PHE A 468 -12.72 5.09 7.71
CA PHE A 468 -13.31 4.79 6.41
C PHE A 468 -14.57 3.92 6.59
N ASN A 469 -15.74 4.46 6.23
CA ASN A 469 -17.06 3.83 6.47
C ASN A 469 -17.35 3.44 7.93
N VAL A 470 -16.52 3.88 8.87
CA VAL A 470 -16.65 3.62 10.31
C VAL A 470 -16.68 4.92 11.08
N ARG A 471 -17.30 4.88 12.27
CA ARG A 471 -17.39 6.02 13.18
C ARG A 471 -16.89 5.67 14.57
N ALA A 472 -16.44 6.69 15.30
CA ALA A 472 -16.30 6.61 16.75
C ALA A 472 -17.68 6.74 17.40
N GLU A 473 -17.95 5.98 18.44
CA GLU A 473 -19.21 6.04 19.19
C GLU A 473 -19.00 6.11 20.70
N GLY A 474 -19.93 6.78 21.38
CA GLY A 474 -19.98 6.87 22.84
C GLY A 474 -18.71 7.45 23.45
N LYS A 475 -18.07 6.68 24.33
CA LYS A 475 -16.88 7.10 25.08
C LYS A 475 -15.68 7.45 24.20
N ALA A 476 -15.54 6.82 23.03
CA ALA A 476 -14.44 7.12 22.12
C ALA A 476 -14.55 8.55 21.56
N THR A 477 -15.76 9.01 21.24
CA THR A 477 -16.01 10.39 20.78
C THR A 477 -15.77 11.41 21.90
N GLU A 478 -16.24 11.12 23.11
CA GLU A 478 -16.01 11.99 24.28
C GLU A 478 -14.51 12.13 24.59
N LEU A 479 -13.77 11.02 24.52
CA LEU A 479 -12.33 10.99 24.72
C LEU A 479 -11.59 11.78 23.63
N ALA A 480 -11.95 11.59 22.36
CA ALA A 480 -11.33 12.31 21.25
C ALA A 480 -11.49 13.83 21.39
N ASN A 481 -12.69 14.29 21.74
CA ASN A 481 -12.98 15.71 21.96
C ASN A 481 -12.24 16.28 23.19
N ARG A 482 -12.11 15.49 24.25
CA ARG A 482 -11.44 15.92 25.48
C ARG A 482 -9.93 16.04 25.30
N GLU A 483 -9.31 15.09 24.62
CA GLU A 483 -7.87 15.06 24.38
C GLU A 483 -7.46 15.84 23.11
N GLY A 484 -8.43 16.31 22.31
CA GLY A 484 -8.18 17.10 21.10
C GLY A 484 -7.62 16.29 19.93
N VAL A 485 -7.95 15.00 19.85
CA VAL A 485 -7.53 14.13 18.73
C VAL A 485 -8.39 14.43 17.51
N ASP A 486 -7.74 14.72 16.36
CA ASP A 486 -8.45 14.91 15.10
C ASP A 486 -8.90 13.55 14.53
N VAL A 487 -10.21 13.41 14.34
CA VAL A 487 -10.85 12.21 13.80
C VAL A 487 -11.61 12.58 12.53
N ARG A 488 -11.14 12.08 11.39
CA ARG A 488 -11.71 12.35 10.06
C ARG A 488 -12.48 11.14 9.57
N TYR A 489 -13.64 11.37 8.96
CA TYR A 489 -14.51 10.31 8.46
C TYR A 489 -14.69 10.42 6.96
N TYR A 490 -14.46 9.32 6.26
CA TYR A 490 -14.58 9.24 4.81
C TYR A 490 -15.45 8.06 4.39
N THR A 491 -16.13 8.22 3.27
CA THR A 491 -16.88 7.15 2.59
C THR A 491 -16.40 6.96 1.15
N VAL A 492 -15.48 7.81 0.68
CA VAL A 492 -14.91 7.76 -0.67
C VAL A 492 -13.40 7.90 -0.54
N ILE A 493 -12.65 6.94 -1.08
CA ILE A 493 -11.21 6.81 -0.86
C ILE A 493 -10.42 8.02 -1.37
N TYR A 494 -10.82 8.61 -2.51
CA TYR A 494 -10.20 9.81 -3.07
C TYR A 494 -10.27 11.02 -2.13
N GLN A 495 -11.40 11.21 -1.44
CA GLN A 495 -11.52 12.33 -0.50
C GLN A 495 -10.52 12.21 0.63
N ALA A 496 -10.27 10.99 1.11
CA ALA A 496 -9.26 10.73 2.12
C ALA A 496 -7.84 11.00 1.58
N ILE A 497 -7.53 10.54 0.37
CA ILE A 497 -6.22 10.73 -0.28
C ILE A 497 -5.95 12.22 -0.50
N ASP A 498 -6.89 12.94 -1.12
CA ASP A 498 -6.75 14.35 -1.48
C ASP A 498 -6.55 15.24 -0.23
N GLU A 499 -7.30 14.97 0.84
CA GLU A 499 -7.20 15.73 2.09
C GLU A 499 -5.88 15.45 2.82
N ILE A 500 -5.39 14.20 2.82
CA ILE A 500 -4.09 13.86 3.39
C ILE A 500 -2.94 14.41 2.56
N GLU A 501 -3.03 14.38 1.23
CA GLU A 501 -2.05 15.02 0.35
C GLU A 501 -1.99 16.54 0.60
N ALA A 502 -3.15 17.19 0.74
CA ALA A 502 -3.21 18.61 1.10
C ALA A 502 -2.61 18.90 2.47
N ALA A 503 -2.85 18.03 3.47
CA ALA A 503 -2.25 18.15 4.80
C ALA A 503 -0.73 18.00 4.76
N LEU A 504 -0.21 17.02 3.99
CA LEU A 504 1.23 16.83 3.79
C LEU A 504 1.87 18.05 3.11
N LYS A 505 1.23 18.62 2.08
CA LYS A 505 1.70 19.85 1.43
C LYS A 505 1.71 21.04 2.39
N GLY A 506 0.73 21.12 3.29
CA GLY A 506 0.68 22.15 4.33
C GLY A 506 1.80 22.06 5.38
N LEU A 507 2.42 20.89 5.55
CA LEU A 507 3.56 20.68 6.46
C LEU A 507 4.91 21.05 5.84
N LEU A 508 4.97 21.34 4.54
CA LEU A 508 6.20 21.74 3.88
C LEU A 508 6.66 23.11 4.39
N LYS A 509 7.96 23.20 4.74
CA LYS A 509 8.58 24.48 5.09
C LYS A 509 8.56 25.40 3.86
N PRO A 510 8.19 26.69 4.00
CA PRO A 510 8.22 27.62 2.88
C PRO A 510 9.65 27.79 2.35
N GLU A 511 9.80 27.87 1.03
CA GLU A 511 11.09 28.20 0.42
C GLU A 511 11.30 29.71 0.46
N PHE A 512 12.51 30.16 0.80
CA PHE A 512 12.85 31.57 0.78
C PHE A 512 13.60 31.89 -0.51
N GLU A 513 13.04 32.78 -1.32
CA GLU A 513 13.70 33.29 -2.54
C GLU A 513 14.39 34.62 -2.23
N GLU A 514 15.64 34.76 -2.66
CA GLU A 514 16.36 36.02 -2.61
C GLU A 514 15.80 36.98 -3.66
N VAL A 515 15.03 37.97 -3.23
CA VAL A 515 14.56 39.04 -4.12
C VAL A 515 15.51 40.22 -3.98
N GLN A 516 16.21 40.53 -5.08
CA GLN A 516 17.07 41.71 -5.15
C GLN A 516 16.22 42.99 -5.07
N LEU A 517 16.56 43.88 -4.14
CA LEU A 517 15.86 45.15 -3.91
C LEU A 517 16.51 46.31 -4.68
N GLY A 518 17.84 46.40 -4.65
CA GLY A 518 18.55 47.52 -5.27
C GLY A 518 20.06 47.45 -5.11
N ARG A 519 20.78 48.30 -5.87
CA ARG A 519 22.24 48.40 -5.90
C ARG A 519 22.66 49.84 -5.61
N ALA A 520 23.67 50.01 -4.76
CA ALA A 520 24.23 51.31 -4.43
C ALA A 520 25.76 51.28 -4.50
N GLU A 521 26.37 52.34 -5.01
CA GLU A 521 27.83 52.44 -5.15
C GLU A 521 28.40 53.36 -4.08
N VAL A 522 29.48 52.92 -3.42
CA VAL A 522 30.17 53.69 -2.38
C VAL A 522 31.02 54.78 -3.02
N ARG A 523 30.68 56.04 -2.73
CA ARG A 523 31.38 57.24 -3.21
C ARG A 523 32.26 57.90 -2.17
N ASP A 524 31.93 57.72 -0.90
CA ASP A 524 32.69 58.27 0.21
C ASP A 524 32.62 57.33 1.42
N VAL A 525 33.64 57.36 2.26
CA VAL A 525 33.68 56.55 3.50
C VAL A 525 34.00 57.46 4.68
N PHE A 526 33.05 57.54 5.62
CA PHE A 526 33.16 58.33 6.84
C PHE A 526 33.36 57.43 8.04
N LYS A 527 34.14 57.87 9.02
CA LYS A 527 34.30 57.18 10.31
C LYS A 527 33.62 57.96 11.42
N SER A 528 32.66 57.35 12.09
CA SER A 528 31.96 57.94 13.24
C SER A 528 32.23 57.12 14.50
N SER A 529 32.61 57.77 15.59
CA SER A 529 32.85 57.12 16.88
C SER A 529 31.60 56.50 17.52
N LYS A 530 30.40 56.90 17.08
CA LYS A 530 29.12 56.41 17.62
C LYS A 530 28.45 55.33 16.77
N VAL A 531 28.69 55.31 15.46
CA VAL A 531 27.93 54.48 14.48
C VAL A 531 28.86 53.58 13.64
N GLY A 532 30.18 53.72 13.77
CA GLY A 532 31.15 52.93 13.00
C GLY A 532 31.49 53.54 11.65
N THR A 533 31.89 52.71 10.69
CA THR A 533 32.18 53.11 9.31
C THR A 533 30.87 53.32 8.55
N ILE A 534 30.66 54.52 8.02
CA ILE A 534 29.49 54.90 7.24
C ILE A 534 29.92 55.01 5.77
N ALA A 535 29.26 54.28 4.89
CA ALA A 535 29.41 54.44 3.45
C ALA A 535 28.45 55.52 2.96
N GLY A 536 28.97 56.58 2.36
CA GLY A 536 28.22 57.50 1.53
C GLY A 536 28.04 56.86 0.16
N CYS A 537 26.80 56.50 -0.18
CA CYS A 537 26.46 55.75 -1.37
C CYS A 537 25.48 56.51 -2.26
N MET A 538 25.57 56.27 -3.56
CA MET A 538 24.52 56.64 -4.52
C MET A 538 23.77 55.39 -4.98
N VAL A 539 22.44 55.42 -4.90
CA VAL A 539 21.61 54.30 -5.37
C VAL A 539 21.60 54.29 -6.90
N LEU A 540 22.17 53.24 -7.50
CA LEU A 540 22.29 53.06 -8.94
C LEU A 540 21.01 52.47 -9.56
N SER A 541 20.37 51.55 -8.86
CA SER A 541 19.14 50.91 -9.33
C SER A 541 18.30 50.38 -8.17
N GLY A 542 16.97 50.42 -8.33
CA GLY A 542 16.03 49.89 -7.34
C GLY A 542 15.96 50.75 -6.07
N GLU A 543 15.80 50.11 -4.92
CA GLU A 543 15.72 50.79 -3.63
C GLU A 543 16.52 50.10 -2.53
N ILE A 544 17.07 50.91 -1.62
CA ILE A 544 17.80 50.46 -0.45
C ILE A 544 16.91 50.63 0.76
N ARG A 545 16.57 49.53 1.45
CA ARG A 545 15.74 49.54 2.67
C ARG A 545 16.58 49.32 3.93
N ARG A 546 16.20 49.99 5.02
CA ARG A 546 16.76 49.75 6.35
C ARG A 546 16.40 48.34 6.82
N ASN A 547 17.32 47.65 7.49
CA ASN A 547 17.21 46.25 7.94
C ASN A 547 17.23 45.18 6.84
N ALA A 548 17.35 45.55 5.56
CA ALA A 548 17.59 44.58 4.50
C ALA A 548 18.99 43.94 4.62
N ARG A 549 19.17 42.79 3.98
CA ARG A 549 20.48 42.15 3.83
C ARG A 549 21.19 42.71 2.61
N ALA A 550 22.50 42.77 2.68
CA ALA A 550 23.34 43.30 1.62
C ALA A 550 24.56 42.41 1.39
N ARG A 551 25.02 42.36 0.15
CA ARG A 551 26.32 41.81 -0.24
C ARG A 551 27.19 42.93 -0.77
N LEU A 552 28.46 42.91 -0.38
CA LEU A 552 29.48 43.86 -0.83
C LEU A 552 30.23 43.22 -2.00
N ILE A 553 30.25 43.93 -3.13
CA ILE A 553 30.88 43.51 -4.38
C ILE A 553 31.99 44.51 -4.69
N ARG A 554 33.20 44.00 -4.94
CA ARG A 554 34.37 44.79 -5.33
C ARG A 554 34.99 44.14 -6.56
N ASP A 555 35.21 44.91 -7.63
CA ASP A 555 35.75 44.40 -8.90
C ASP A 555 34.98 43.18 -9.46
N GLY A 556 33.66 43.15 -9.25
CA GLY A 556 32.80 42.04 -9.67
C GLY A 556 32.88 40.78 -8.80
N LYS A 557 33.65 40.77 -7.71
CA LYS A 557 33.72 39.66 -6.74
C LYS A 557 32.98 40.00 -5.46
N VAL A 558 32.26 39.02 -4.93
CA VAL A 558 31.61 39.15 -3.62
C VAL A 558 32.66 39.07 -2.52
N ILE A 559 32.82 40.16 -1.77
CA ILE A 559 33.81 40.27 -0.68
C ILE A 559 33.19 39.88 0.66
N ALA A 560 31.91 40.24 0.86
CA ALA A 560 31.18 39.91 2.06
C ALA A 560 29.70 39.71 1.72
N GLU A 561 29.10 38.67 2.30
CA GLU A 561 27.71 38.30 2.11
C GLU A 561 26.88 38.56 3.37
N ASN A 562 25.57 38.69 3.19
CA ASN A 562 24.58 38.71 4.26
C ASN A 562 24.79 39.79 5.35
N LEU A 563 25.33 40.94 4.97
CA LEU A 563 25.56 42.08 5.86
C LEU A 563 24.24 42.82 6.15
N PRO A 564 23.86 43.07 7.42
CA PRO A 564 22.65 43.81 7.73
C PRO A 564 22.86 45.33 7.59
N ILE A 565 21.95 46.02 6.91
CA ILE A 565 21.92 47.49 6.90
C ILE A 565 21.42 47.99 8.26
N SER A 566 22.36 48.36 9.12
CA SER A 566 22.09 48.73 10.52
C SER A 566 21.55 50.14 10.67
N SER A 567 21.99 51.05 9.80
CA SER A 567 21.44 52.39 9.70
C SER A 567 21.40 52.84 8.25
N LEU A 568 20.34 53.57 7.91
CA LEU A 568 20.16 54.21 6.63
C LEU A 568 19.72 55.65 6.91
N LYS A 569 20.49 56.61 6.41
CA LYS A 569 20.23 58.04 6.59
C LYS A 569 20.32 58.77 5.27
N ARG A 570 19.53 59.81 5.13
CA ARG A 570 19.66 60.78 4.05
C ARG A 570 19.98 62.13 4.68
N PHE A 571 21.15 62.66 4.37
CA PHE A 571 21.71 63.83 5.06
C PHE A 571 21.78 63.62 6.57
N LYS A 572 20.91 64.26 7.36
CA LYS A 572 20.85 64.16 8.82
C LYS A 572 19.70 63.30 9.33
N ASP A 573 18.74 62.97 8.46
CA ASP A 573 17.50 62.31 8.84
C ASP A 573 17.59 60.79 8.62
N ASP A 574 17.02 60.03 9.54
CA ASP A 574 16.86 58.59 9.41
C ASP A 574 15.84 58.27 8.30
N ALA A 575 16.23 57.40 7.37
CA ALA A 575 15.39 57.00 6.23
C ALA A 575 15.04 55.51 6.34
N THR A 576 13.79 55.17 6.00
CA THR A 576 13.32 53.78 5.92
C THR A 576 13.68 53.14 4.58
N GLU A 577 13.57 53.90 3.50
CA GLU A 577 13.95 53.50 2.14
C GLU A 577 14.61 54.67 1.40
N VAL A 578 15.52 54.36 0.49
CA VAL A 578 16.13 55.33 -0.44
C VAL A 578 16.08 54.76 -1.85
N ARG A 579 15.50 55.53 -2.77
CA ARG A 579 15.26 55.13 -4.16
C ARG A 579 16.42 55.53 -5.08
N GLU A 580 16.44 54.91 -6.25
CA GLU A 580 17.35 55.20 -7.36
C GLU A 580 17.55 56.70 -7.60
N GLY A 581 18.81 57.09 -7.87
CA GLY A 581 19.20 58.46 -8.16
C GLY A 581 19.42 59.35 -6.93
N PHE A 582 19.14 58.86 -5.71
CA PHE A 582 19.39 59.60 -4.48
C PHE A 582 20.65 59.11 -3.75
N GLU A 583 21.29 60.04 -3.04
CA GLU A 583 22.41 59.75 -2.14
C GLU A 583 21.92 59.37 -0.74
N CYS A 584 22.62 58.43 -0.11
CA CYS A 584 22.35 57.98 1.25
C CYS A 584 23.64 57.64 1.99
N GLY A 585 23.60 57.76 3.31
CA GLY A 585 24.60 57.20 4.21
C GLY A 585 24.08 55.90 4.79
N LEU A 586 24.80 54.80 4.62
CA LEU A 586 24.44 53.50 5.18
C LEU A 586 25.60 52.86 5.95
N THR A 587 25.25 52.03 6.92
CA THR A 587 26.22 51.27 7.74
C THR A 587 25.93 49.79 7.65
N LEU A 588 26.95 49.00 7.30
CA LEU A 588 26.88 47.56 7.12
C LEU A 588 27.32 46.82 8.39
N GLY A 589 26.42 46.70 9.36
CA GLY A 589 26.66 45.94 10.59
C GLY A 589 28.00 46.24 11.26
N ASN A 590 28.77 45.18 11.52
CA ASN A 590 30.12 45.26 12.08
C ASN A 590 31.23 45.28 11.01
N TYR A 591 30.89 45.46 9.73
CA TYR A 591 31.86 45.42 8.64
C TYR A 591 32.49 46.80 8.42
N SER A 592 33.83 46.87 8.47
CA SER A 592 34.57 48.14 8.47
C SER A 592 35.44 48.40 7.24
N ASP A 593 35.73 47.39 6.40
CA ASP A 593 36.60 47.51 5.21
C ASP A 593 35.81 47.95 3.96
N LEU A 594 35.24 49.16 4.01
CA LEU A 594 34.57 49.79 2.88
C LEU A 594 35.57 50.63 2.08
N LYS A 595 35.58 50.46 0.76
CA LYS A 595 36.41 51.21 -0.17
C LYS A 595 35.54 51.97 -1.17
N LEU A 596 36.14 52.98 -1.78
CA LEU A 596 35.54 53.70 -2.89
C LEU A 596 35.28 52.73 -4.05
N GLU A 597 34.20 52.96 -4.78
CA GLU A 597 33.74 52.15 -5.93
C GLU A 597 33.23 50.74 -5.56
N ASP A 598 33.15 50.40 -4.27
CA ASP A 598 32.46 49.18 -3.83
C ASP A 598 30.96 49.27 -4.19
N VAL A 599 30.38 48.16 -4.66
CA VAL A 599 28.95 48.05 -4.96
C VAL A 599 28.26 47.25 -3.86
N ILE A 600 27.26 47.85 -3.24
CA ILE A 600 26.42 47.25 -2.21
C ILE A 600 25.11 46.84 -2.88
N GLU A 601 24.89 45.54 -2.95
CA GLU A 601 23.69 44.95 -3.50
C GLU A 601 22.79 44.44 -2.37
N THR A 602 21.55 44.91 -2.34
CA THR A 602 20.59 44.59 -1.29
C THR A 602 19.57 43.57 -1.75
N PHE A 603 19.21 42.68 -0.85
CA PHE A 603 18.24 41.63 -1.09
C PHE A 603 17.42 41.37 0.18
N GLU A 604 16.22 40.83 -0.04
CA GLU A 604 15.32 40.39 1.02
C GLU A 604 14.91 38.95 0.75
N MET A 605 14.88 38.14 1.81
CA MET A 605 14.35 36.78 1.74
C MET A 605 12.83 36.88 1.77
N ARG A 606 12.16 36.54 0.67
CA ARG A 606 10.70 36.47 0.63
C ARG A 606 10.26 35.02 0.68
N GLU A 607 9.25 34.75 1.52
CA GLU A 607 8.59 33.45 1.55
C GLU A 607 7.85 33.21 0.24
N LYS A 608 8.17 32.10 -0.40
CA LYS A 608 7.46 31.56 -1.55
C LYS A 608 6.80 30.26 -1.13
N PRO A 609 5.47 30.14 -1.27
CA PRO A 609 4.80 28.85 -1.10
C PRO A 609 5.40 27.86 -2.11
N ARG A 610 5.81 26.68 -1.63
CA ARG A 610 6.23 25.58 -2.50
C ARG A 610 4.99 25.07 -3.23
N ALA A 611 5.09 24.91 -4.56
CA ALA A 611 3.98 24.48 -5.42
C ALA A 611 3.74 22.98 -5.33
#